data_AF-A0A7V9IZM2-F1
#
_entry.id   AF-A0A7V9IZM2-F1
#
_cell.length_a   1.000
_cell.length_b   1.000
_cell.length_c   1.000
_cell.angle_alpha   90.00
_cell.angle_beta   90.00
_cell.angle_gamma   90.00
#
_symmetry.space_group_name_H-M   'P 1'
#
loop_
_entity.id
_entity.type
_entity.pdbx_description
1 polymer ?
#
loop_
_entity_poly.entity_id
_entity_poly.type
_entity_poly.pdbx_seq_one_letter_code
_entity_poly.pdbx_strand_id
1 'polypeptide(L)'
;MSRAPSPASWAGGRGDVEAVLVRFGRGGVQLVLVDGDGRWERWVFASEEEARAAVSGLGCPVHEGGYPEHLRVAMNGRRRAASEYERGAYPEQGRVGPVIPYPENRPRRVARTPEERGRNGP
;
A
#
# COMPACT_ATOMS: atom_id res chain seq x y z
N MET A 1 -23.45 -7.85 9.45
CA MET A 1 -22.26 -8.30 8.69
C MET A 1 -21.76 -7.11 7.90
N SER A 2 -20.59 -6.55 8.23
CA SER A 2 -20.04 -5.43 7.45
C SER A 2 -19.48 -5.99 6.15
N ARG A 3 -19.95 -5.50 5.00
CA ARG A 3 -19.44 -5.86 3.68
C ARG A 3 -17.98 -5.39 3.58
N ALA A 4 -17.10 -6.21 3.01
CA ALA A 4 -15.72 -5.81 2.77
C ALA A 4 -15.68 -4.54 1.89
N PRO A 5 -14.73 -3.61 2.14
CA PRO A 5 -14.62 -2.38 1.36
C PRO A 5 -14.38 -2.72 -0.12
N SER A 6 -15.24 -2.20 -0.98
CA SER A 6 -15.14 -2.31 -2.44
C SER A 6 -14.66 -0.99 -3.06
N PRO A 7 -14.09 -1.03 -4.28
CA PRO A 7 -13.74 0.19 -5.02
C PRO A 7 -14.89 1.20 -5.09
N ALA A 8 -16.12 0.71 -5.37
CA ALA A 8 -17.32 1.56 -5.39
C ALA A 8 -17.67 2.18 -4.04
N SER A 9 -17.55 1.42 -2.94
CA SER A 9 -17.80 1.97 -1.60
C SER A 9 -16.76 3.00 -1.18
N TRP A 10 -15.52 2.89 -1.68
CA TRP A 10 -14.46 3.87 -1.45
C TRP A 10 -14.65 5.10 -2.33
N ALA A 11 -15.00 4.95 -3.61
CA ALA A 11 -15.25 6.09 -4.50
C ALA A 11 -16.50 6.88 -4.08
N GLY A 12 -17.49 6.21 -3.48
CA GLY A 12 -18.75 6.83 -3.06
C GLY A 12 -18.56 8.07 -2.18
N GLY A 13 -19.14 9.20 -2.63
CA GLY A 13 -19.10 10.47 -1.91
C GLY A 13 -17.81 11.29 -2.10
N ARG A 14 -16.87 10.83 -2.93
CA ARG A 14 -15.66 11.59 -3.32
C ARG A 14 -15.88 12.20 -4.70
N GLY A 15 -15.68 13.51 -4.83
CA GLY A 15 -16.01 14.26 -6.05
C GLY A 15 -15.03 14.02 -7.20
N ASP A 16 -13.74 14.12 -6.92
CA ASP A 16 -12.67 13.92 -7.92
C ASP A 16 -11.93 12.65 -7.59
N VAL A 17 -12.31 11.53 -8.21
CA VAL A 17 -11.59 10.26 -8.13
C VAL A 17 -11.04 9.94 -9.50
N GLU A 18 -9.81 9.45 -9.55
CA GLU A 18 -9.17 8.89 -10.74
C GLU A 18 -8.67 7.48 -10.43
N ALA A 19 -8.70 6.59 -11.43
CA ALA A 19 -8.27 5.21 -11.33
C ALA A 19 -6.97 4.97 -12.11
N VAL A 20 -6.09 4.13 -11.58
CA VAL A 20 -4.88 3.66 -12.25
C VAL A 20 -4.86 2.14 -12.27
N LEU A 21 -4.77 1.55 -13.46
CA LEU A 21 -4.64 0.12 -13.70
C LEU A 21 -3.21 -0.22 -14.11
N VAL A 22 -2.52 -1.01 -13.28
CA VAL A 22 -1.14 -1.45 -13.55
C VAL A 22 -1.08 -2.96 -13.58
N ARG A 23 -0.69 -3.52 -14.72
CA ARG A 23 -0.43 -4.95 -14.87
C ARG A 23 0.86 -5.33 -14.14
N PHE A 24 0.85 -6.48 -13.46
CA PHE A 24 2.04 -7.05 -12.84
C PHE A 24 2.04 -8.58 -12.93
N GLY A 25 3.24 -9.17 -12.98
CA GLY A 25 3.40 -10.61 -13.08
C GLY A 25 2.69 -11.23 -14.30
N ARG A 26 2.22 -12.48 -14.14
CA ARG A 26 1.67 -13.30 -15.24
C ARG A 26 0.18 -13.06 -15.54
N GLY A 27 -0.41 -11.97 -15.04
CA GLY A 27 -1.83 -11.68 -15.27
C GLY A 27 -2.52 -10.85 -14.19
N GLY A 28 -1.84 -10.58 -13.07
CA GLY A 28 -2.37 -9.75 -12.00
C GLY A 28 -2.52 -8.30 -12.45
N VAL A 29 -3.57 -7.64 -12.00
CA VAL A 29 -3.78 -6.22 -12.24
C VAL A 29 -4.03 -5.52 -10.92
N GLN A 30 -3.24 -4.46 -10.68
CA GLN A 30 -3.43 -3.57 -9.56
C GLN A 30 -4.35 -2.44 -9.99
N LEU A 31 -5.40 -2.20 -9.23
CA LEU A 31 -6.21 -0.99 -9.30
C LEU A 31 -5.84 -0.08 -8.15
N VAL A 32 -5.55 1.18 -8.44
CA VAL A 32 -5.43 2.23 -7.43
C VAL A 32 -6.45 3.30 -7.74
N LEU A 33 -7.27 3.65 -6.76
CA LEU A 33 -8.12 4.83 -6.82
C LEU A 33 -7.44 5.95 -6.05
N VAL A 34 -7.45 7.16 -6.59
CA VAL A 34 -6.86 8.36 -6.00
C VAL A 34 -7.91 9.46 -6.00
N ASP A 35 -8.15 10.10 -4.86
CA ASP A 35 -9.03 11.27 -4.76
C ASP A 35 -8.25 12.59 -4.94
N GLY A 36 -8.97 13.70 -5.14
CA GLY A 36 -8.39 15.04 -5.33
C GLY A 36 -7.53 15.55 -4.16
N ASP A 37 -7.68 14.96 -2.95
CA ASP A 37 -6.83 15.26 -1.79
C ASP A 37 -5.57 14.38 -1.74
N GLY A 38 -5.34 13.55 -2.77
CA GLY A 38 -4.26 12.58 -2.82
C GLY A 38 -4.48 11.36 -1.91
N ARG A 39 -5.71 11.13 -1.43
CA ARG A 39 -6.02 9.87 -0.73
C ARG A 39 -6.11 8.76 -1.74
N TRP A 40 -5.58 7.60 -1.39
CA TRP A 40 -5.61 6.47 -2.30
C TRP A 40 -5.86 5.16 -1.56
N GLU A 41 -6.40 4.21 -2.31
CA GLU A 41 -6.64 2.85 -1.86
C GLU A 41 -6.34 1.90 -3.02
N ARG A 42 -5.94 0.68 -2.70
CA ARG A 42 -5.44 -0.29 -3.68
C ARG A 42 -6.17 -1.61 -3.58
N TRP A 43 -6.49 -2.17 -4.75
CA TRP A 43 -6.98 -3.54 -4.91
C TRP A 43 -6.13 -4.31 -5.92
N VAL A 44 -6.13 -5.63 -5.77
CA VAL A 44 -5.46 -6.56 -6.68
C VAL A 44 -6.51 -7.50 -7.25
N PHE A 45 -6.51 -7.62 -8.57
CA PHE A 45 -7.39 -8.50 -9.33
C PHE A 45 -6.58 -9.59 -10.02
N ALA A 46 -7.22 -10.75 -10.22
CA ALA A 46 -6.58 -11.88 -10.86
C ALA A 46 -6.48 -11.71 -12.38
N SER A 47 -7.27 -10.78 -12.94
CA SER A 47 -7.30 -10.46 -14.36
C SER A 47 -7.58 -8.98 -14.62
N GLU A 48 -7.28 -8.56 -15.84
CA GLU A 48 -7.59 -7.22 -16.33
C GLU A 48 -9.09 -6.99 -16.49
N GLU A 49 -9.83 -8.03 -16.88
CA GLU A 49 -11.28 -7.99 -17.03
C GLU A 49 -11.98 -7.68 -15.69
N GLU A 50 -11.58 -8.36 -14.61
CA GLU A 50 -12.11 -8.10 -13.28
C GLU A 50 -11.79 -6.67 -12.81
N ALA A 51 -10.57 -6.20 -13.06
CA ALA A 51 -10.16 -4.85 -12.69
C ALA A 51 -10.93 -3.78 -13.47
N ARG A 52 -11.14 -3.99 -14.78
CA ARG A 52 -11.94 -3.11 -15.63
C ARG A 52 -13.42 -3.09 -15.20
N ALA A 53 -13.99 -4.26 -14.88
CA ALA A 53 -15.35 -4.35 -14.37
C ALA A 53 -15.53 -3.57 -13.05
N ALA A 54 -14.53 -3.61 -12.17
CA ALA A 54 -14.55 -2.91 -10.89
C ALA A 54 -14.51 -1.38 -11.01
N VAL A 55 -13.94 -0.82 -12.09
CA VAL A 55 -13.88 0.64 -12.34
C VAL A 55 -14.95 1.15 -13.30
N SER A 56 -15.48 0.29 -14.18
CA SER A 56 -16.46 0.67 -15.20
C SER A 56 -17.69 1.37 -14.62
N GLY A 57 -18.17 0.90 -13.45
CA GLY A 57 -19.32 1.49 -12.76
C GLY A 57 -19.05 2.79 -11.99
N LEU A 58 -17.81 3.29 -11.94
CA LEU A 58 -17.42 4.45 -11.14
C LEU A 58 -17.54 5.78 -11.89
N GLY A 59 -17.52 5.74 -13.23
CA GLY A 59 -17.58 6.96 -14.06
C GLY A 59 -16.37 7.91 -13.90
N CYS A 60 -15.27 7.44 -13.31
CA CYS A 60 -14.05 8.19 -13.13
C CYS A 60 -13.07 8.02 -14.31
N PRO A 61 -12.14 8.97 -14.53
CA PRO A 61 -11.01 8.76 -15.43
C PRO A 61 -10.20 7.50 -15.05
N VAL A 62 -9.77 6.74 -16.05
CA VAL A 62 -8.97 5.52 -15.87
C VAL A 62 -7.67 5.64 -16.66
N HIS A 63 -6.55 5.46 -15.98
CA HIS A 63 -5.20 5.47 -16.54
C HIS A 63 -4.64 4.06 -16.59
N GLU A 64 -4.14 3.64 -17.75
CA GLU A 64 -3.59 2.28 -17.93
C GLU A 64 -2.06 2.32 -18.05
N GLY A 65 -1.39 1.33 -17.44
CA GLY A 65 0.04 1.08 -17.63
C GLY A 65 0.98 1.89 -16.74
N GLY A 66 0.51 2.98 -16.12
CA GLY A 66 1.33 3.76 -15.21
C GLY A 66 0.58 4.91 -14.55
N TYR A 67 1.24 5.53 -13.57
CA TYR A 67 0.69 6.68 -12.84
C TYR A 67 1.05 7.97 -13.59
N PRO A 68 0.06 8.76 -14.02
CA PRO A 68 0.27 10.15 -14.42
C PRO A 68 1.00 10.94 -13.33
N GLU A 69 1.80 11.92 -13.74
CA GLU A 69 2.63 12.70 -12.82
C GLU A 69 1.79 13.46 -11.79
N HIS A 70 0.64 14.00 -12.16
CA HIS A 70 -0.23 14.72 -11.22
C HIS A 70 -0.75 13.81 -10.10
N LEU A 71 -1.09 12.55 -10.42
CA LEU A 71 -1.49 11.57 -9.40
C LEU A 71 -0.31 11.18 -8.51
N ARG A 72 0.88 10.98 -9.08
CA ARG A 72 2.09 10.71 -8.29
C ARG A 72 2.39 11.82 -7.30
N VAL A 73 2.32 13.07 -7.75
CA VAL A 73 2.55 14.26 -6.92
C VAL A 73 1.48 14.36 -5.82
N ALA A 74 0.20 14.20 -6.15
CA ALA A 74 -0.90 14.25 -5.19
C ALA A 74 -0.75 13.17 -4.10
N MET A 75 -0.51 11.92 -4.50
CA MET A 75 -0.34 10.80 -3.57
C MET A 75 0.85 11.00 -2.62
N ASN A 76 1.99 11.52 -3.13
CA ASN A 76 3.21 11.72 -2.35
C ASN A 76 3.17 13.00 -1.50
N GLY A 77 2.45 14.03 -1.96
CA GLY A 77 2.27 15.29 -1.24
C GLY A 77 1.37 15.16 -0.02
N ARG A 78 0.52 14.13 0.03
CA ARG A 78 -0.38 13.88 1.15
C ARG A 78 0.40 13.53 2.42
N ARG A 79 0.22 14.36 3.46
CA ARG A 79 0.63 14.03 4.82
C ARG A 79 -0.56 13.44 5.58
N ARG A 80 -0.36 12.24 6.16
CA ARG A 80 -1.38 11.65 7.04
C ARG A 80 -1.48 12.46 8.33
N ALA A 81 -2.69 12.63 8.85
CA ALA A 81 -2.87 13.20 10.18
C ALA A 81 -2.35 12.22 11.25
N ALA A 82 -1.93 12.72 12.42
CA ALA A 82 -1.42 11.89 13.51
C ALA A 82 -2.38 10.74 13.89
N SER A 83 -3.68 11.02 13.94
CA SER A 83 -4.74 10.05 14.24
C SER A 83 -4.94 8.97 13.15
N GLU A 84 -4.48 9.20 11.92
CA GLU A 84 -4.49 8.19 10.86
C GLU A 84 -3.35 7.17 11.01
N TYR A 85 -2.27 7.53 11.73
CA TYR A 85 -1.22 6.57 12.09
C TYR A 85 -1.67 5.64 13.21
N GLU A 86 -2.46 6.15 14.17
CA GLU A 86 -3.03 5.37 15.27
C GLU A 86 -4.02 4.30 14.80
N ARG A 87 -4.66 4.51 13.64
CA ARG A 87 -5.61 3.57 13.05
C ARG A 87 -4.95 2.31 12.46
N GLY A 88 -3.62 2.19 12.55
CA GLY A 88 -2.85 1.05 12.06
C GLY A 88 -2.75 1.06 10.53
N ALA A 89 -1.53 1.07 9.99
CA ALA A 89 -1.31 1.20 8.55
C ALA A 89 -1.75 -0.03 7.71
N TYR A 90 -2.30 -1.08 8.33
CA TYR A 90 -2.63 -2.35 7.69
C TYR A 90 -3.75 -3.08 8.46
N PRO A 91 -4.98 -3.20 7.92
CA PRO A 91 -6.04 -4.06 8.48
C PRO A 91 -5.62 -5.54 8.57
N GLU A 92 -4.60 -5.92 7.80
CA GLU A 92 -3.97 -7.24 7.74
C GLU A 92 -2.91 -7.53 8.82
N GLN A 93 -2.76 -6.69 9.84
CA GLN A 93 -2.04 -7.09 11.08
C GLN A 93 -2.87 -8.01 11.99
N GLY A 94 -3.54 -9.01 11.40
CA GLY A 94 -3.64 -10.30 12.07
C GLY A 94 -2.23 -10.88 12.10
N ARG A 95 -1.62 -10.97 13.30
CA ARG A 95 -0.29 -11.57 13.58
C ARG A 95 0.67 -11.59 12.39
N VAL A 96 1.59 -10.63 12.35
CA VAL A 96 2.77 -10.71 11.48
C VAL A 96 3.41 -12.08 11.68
N GLY A 97 3.27 -12.98 10.70
CA GLY A 97 4.00 -14.25 10.64
C GLY A 97 5.50 -13.97 10.63
N PRO A 98 6.37 -14.95 10.89
CA PRO A 98 7.81 -14.71 11.02
C PRO A 98 8.32 -13.95 9.80
N VAL A 99 8.71 -12.69 10.03
CA VAL A 99 9.36 -11.85 9.02
C VAL A 99 10.65 -12.57 8.66
N ILE A 100 10.75 -13.08 7.43
CA ILE A 100 12.03 -13.52 6.89
C ILE A 100 12.87 -12.23 6.75
N PRO A 101 13.95 -12.04 7.53
CA PRO A 101 14.74 -10.84 7.40
C PRO A 101 15.39 -10.82 6.02
N TYR A 102 15.11 -9.78 5.23
CA TYR A 102 15.90 -9.47 4.05
C TYR A 102 17.38 -9.38 4.45
N PRO A 103 18.32 -9.89 3.63
CA PRO A 103 19.74 -9.97 4.00
C PRO A 103 20.34 -8.63 4.45
N GLU A 104 19.87 -7.53 3.85
CA GLU A 104 20.29 -6.16 4.16
C GLU A 104 19.77 -5.61 5.51
N ASN A 105 18.71 -6.21 6.07
CA ASN A 105 18.19 -5.86 7.40
C ASN A 105 18.70 -6.79 8.51
N ARG A 106 19.72 -7.62 8.24
CA ARG A 106 20.40 -8.36 9.31
C ARG A 106 20.95 -7.34 10.31
N PRO A 107 20.63 -7.44 11.61
CA PRO A 107 21.24 -6.60 12.63
C PRO A 107 22.76 -6.70 12.46
N ARG A 108 23.44 -5.58 12.16
CA ARG A 108 24.89 -5.55 12.22
C ARG A 108 25.23 -6.02 13.64
N ARG A 109 26.00 -7.11 13.77
CA ARG A 109 26.62 -7.43 15.04
C ARG A 109 27.43 -6.20 15.43
N VAL A 110 26.95 -5.45 16.41
CA VAL A 110 27.76 -4.43 17.06
C VAL A 110 28.96 -5.21 17.58
N ALA A 111 30.14 -4.93 17.03
CA ALA A 111 31.36 -5.56 17.50
C ALA A 111 31.46 -5.22 18.99
N ARG A 112 31.40 -6.24 19.85
CA ARG A 112 31.72 -6.06 21.27
C ARG A 112 33.07 -5.38 21.35
N THR A 113 33.13 -4.27 22.07
CA THR A 113 34.38 -3.56 22.29
C THR A 113 35.34 -4.50 23.05
N PRO A 114 36.67 -4.35 22.88
CA PRO A 114 37.65 -5.21 23.55
C PRO A 114 37.47 -5.33 25.08
N GLU A 115 36.84 -4.33 25.70
CA GLU A 115 36.57 -4.24 27.14
C GLU A 115 35.57 -5.30 27.64
N GLU A 116 34.70 -5.83 26.79
CA GLU A 116 33.69 -6.84 27.18
C GLU A 116 34.23 -8.29 27.15
N ARG A 117 35.46 -8.52 26.67
CA ARG A 117 36.10 -9.86 26.68
C ARG A 117 36.87 -10.17 27.96
N GLY A 118 37.11 -9.17 28.82
CA GLY A 118 37.98 -9.31 30.01
C GLY A 118 37.30 -9.72 31.31
N ARG A 119 35.95 -9.75 31.37
CA ARG A 119 35.21 -10.16 32.56
C ARG A 119 34.52 -11.49 32.30
N ASN A 120 35.28 -12.58 32.41
CA ASN A 120 34.85 -13.88 32.91
C ASN A 120 36.07 -14.79 32.97
N GLY A 121 36.82 -14.66 34.05
CA GLY A 121 37.51 -15.77 34.70
C GLY A 121 37.10 -15.75 36.18
N PRO A 122 37.25 -16.85 36.94
CA PRO A 122 37.81 -18.16 36.58
C PRO A 122 36.78 -19.19 36.11
#